data_AF-K5X0C1-F1
#
_entry.id   AF-K5X0C1-F1
#
_cell.length_a   1.000
_cell.length_b   1.000
_cell.length_c   1.000
_cell.angle_alpha   90.00
_cell.angle_beta   90.00
_cell.angle_gamma   90.00
#
_symmetry.space_group_name_H-M   'P 1'
#
loop_
_entity.id
_entity.type
_entity.pdbx_description
1 polymer ?
#
loop_
_entity_poly.entity_id
_entity_poly.type
_entity_poly.pdbx_seq_one_letter_code
_entity_poly.pdbx_strand_id
1 'polypeptide(L)'
;MGLSYPSCGTLDGGLWIKNVPSKYSADQVAQYLSTIDYEPHYNAEAISSGQFPINIYSLSRVMRLHMLAFPFENISMHYSADHQMDVSHEGIYDRFVKERKGSYCFGQNGLMLEMLRGLGFRAYTAAARVNSAPAGSPYCYHALTHIVILVQPFSDSNETYVVDVGFGSSCITRPLLLSNHPDNVIFGLSETERHRLTRSPRPDSSLSDSQDLESTAGEQWNLEIWHKKHESTDGTWRLQFSFTEDEFSQTDIIFGSFGICNRPDPTTPFWNSILCLKLFTIDNEETLQLEKCERPMYRIILFGKEVWKSSGANKEILRNLETELDRIRAIRDYFGIDMKDEDAVHIVGRAAAYIASN
;
A
#
# COMPACT_ATOMS: atom_id res chain seq x y z
N MET A 1 29.07 -20.81 16.44
CA MET A 1 28.01 -21.13 15.46
C MET A 1 26.97 -20.04 15.64
N GLY A 2 27.04 -19.01 14.81
CA GLY A 2 26.20 -17.82 14.95
C GLY A 2 24.74 -18.18 14.76
N LEU A 3 23.88 -17.63 15.62
CA LEU A 3 22.45 -17.69 15.40
C LEU A 3 22.16 -16.96 14.08
N SER A 4 21.77 -17.73 13.05
CA SER A 4 21.22 -17.18 11.83
C SER A 4 19.88 -16.52 12.20
N TYR A 5 19.92 -15.22 12.52
CA TYR A 5 18.73 -14.39 12.55
C TYR A 5 18.05 -14.46 11.18
N PRO A 6 16.73 -14.59 11.16
CA PRO A 6 16.25 -15.81 10.56
C PRO A 6 16.24 -15.69 9.05
N SER A 7 16.88 -16.65 8.40
CA SER A 7 16.44 -17.14 7.09
C SER A 7 14.94 -17.51 7.12
N CYS A 8 14.39 -17.81 8.31
CA CYS A 8 12.99 -18.08 8.57
C CYS A 8 12.13 -16.82 8.78
N GLY A 9 10.96 -16.78 8.15
CA GLY A 9 10.14 -15.57 8.13
C GLY A 9 9.31 -15.33 9.38
N THR A 10 9.91 -14.96 10.51
CA THR A 10 9.21 -14.66 11.77
C THR A 10 9.58 -13.27 12.30
N LEU A 11 8.79 -12.73 13.22
CA LEU A 11 9.19 -11.57 14.02
C LEU A 11 10.45 -11.86 14.84
N ASP A 12 11.14 -10.80 15.26
CA ASP A 12 12.29 -10.83 16.16
C ASP A 12 11.95 -11.61 17.43
N GLY A 13 12.87 -12.48 17.86
CA GLY A 13 12.64 -13.39 18.99
C GLY A 13 11.55 -14.46 18.77
N GLY A 14 11.00 -14.61 17.55
CA GLY A 14 9.94 -15.56 17.26
C GLY A 14 8.59 -15.18 17.86
N LEU A 15 8.34 -13.88 18.03
CA LEU A 15 7.13 -13.38 18.67
C LEU A 15 5.84 -13.75 17.91
N TRP A 16 4.77 -13.93 18.68
CA TRP A 16 3.43 -14.19 18.16
C TRP A 16 2.60 -12.90 18.16
N ILE A 17 1.92 -12.64 17.05
CA ILE A 17 0.91 -11.60 16.97
C ILE A 17 -0.34 -12.11 17.68
N LYS A 18 -0.90 -11.31 18.60
CA LYS A 18 -2.14 -11.67 19.31
C LYS A 18 -3.34 -11.58 18.36
N ASN A 19 -4.39 -12.34 18.65
CA ASN A 19 -5.68 -12.09 18.01
C ASN A 19 -6.28 -10.80 18.61
N VAL A 20 -6.41 -9.77 17.78
CA VAL A 20 -6.96 -8.46 18.16
C VAL A 20 -8.27 -8.28 17.38
N PRO A 21 -9.42 -8.04 18.05
CA PRO A 21 -10.68 -7.81 17.38
C PRO A 21 -10.63 -6.61 16.43
N SER A 22 -11.34 -6.72 15.30
CA SER A 22 -11.57 -5.59 14.40
C SER A 22 -12.36 -4.47 15.08
N LYS A 23 -12.14 -3.24 14.61
CA LYS A 23 -13.03 -2.10 14.90
C LYS A 23 -14.33 -2.15 14.10
N TYR A 24 -14.42 -3.01 13.10
CA TYR A 24 -15.63 -3.21 12.30
C TYR A 24 -16.44 -4.41 12.76
N SER A 25 -17.75 -4.30 12.62
CA SER A 25 -18.68 -5.41 12.86
C SER A 25 -18.56 -6.50 11.79
N ALA A 26 -19.07 -7.70 12.08
CA ALA A 26 -19.11 -8.79 11.12
C ALA A 26 -19.91 -8.43 9.85
N ASP A 27 -20.99 -7.64 9.97
CA ASP A 27 -21.74 -7.11 8.83
C ASP A 27 -20.88 -6.21 7.95
N GLN A 28 -20.09 -5.33 8.57
CA GLN A 28 -19.20 -4.42 7.84
C GLN A 28 -18.10 -5.18 7.09
N VAL A 29 -17.53 -6.23 7.71
CA VAL A 29 -16.53 -7.11 7.09
C VAL A 29 -17.15 -7.91 5.93
N ALA A 30 -18.36 -8.45 6.10
CA ALA A 30 -19.09 -9.14 5.04
C ALA A 30 -19.41 -8.21 3.86
N GLN A 31 -19.85 -6.98 4.14
CA GLN A 31 -20.10 -5.96 3.13
C GLN A 31 -18.80 -5.56 2.39
N TYR A 32 -17.68 -5.47 3.10
CA TYR A 32 -16.37 -5.24 2.48
C TYR A 32 -15.99 -6.38 1.52
N LEU A 33 -16.14 -7.64 1.92
CA LEU A 33 -15.88 -8.79 1.03
C LEU A 33 -16.75 -8.74 -0.23
N SER A 34 -18.04 -8.41 -0.09
CA SER A 34 -18.92 -8.18 -1.24
C SER A 34 -18.48 -7.00 -2.10
N THR A 35 -17.90 -5.96 -1.49
CA THR A 35 -17.47 -4.72 -2.17
C THR A 35 -16.25 -4.96 -3.04
N ILE A 36 -15.35 -5.85 -2.63
CA ILE A 36 -14.15 -6.22 -3.41
C ILE A 36 -14.38 -7.39 -4.38
N ASP A 37 -15.64 -7.81 -4.56
CA ASP A 37 -16.04 -8.98 -5.35
C ASP A 37 -15.35 -10.28 -4.89
N TYR A 38 -15.28 -10.52 -3.58
CA TYR A 38 -14.77 -11.77 -3.03
C TYR A 38 -15.77 -12.92 -3.25
N GLU A 39 -15.25 -14.09 -3.67
CA GLU A 39 -16.03 -15.31 -3.85
C GLU A 39 -15.36 -16.48 -3.09
N PRO A 40 -16.09 -17.40 -2.46
CA PRO A 40 -17.54 -17.38 -2.27
C PRO A 40 -17.98 -16.21 -1.36
N HIS A 41 -19.27 -15.88 -1.41
CA HIS A 41 -19.84 -14.87 -0.51
C HIS A 41 -19.84 -15.34 0.96
N TYR A 42 -19.41 -14.46 1.88
CA TYR A 42 -19.48 -14.67 3.33
C TYR A 42 -20.40 -13.62 3.96
N ASN A 43 -21.42 -14.06 4.68
CA ASN A 43 -22.31 -13.19 5.44
C ASN A 43 -21.76 -12.96 6.86
N ALA A 44 -22.42 -12.09 7.64
CA ALA A 44 -21.98 -11.75 9.00
C ALA A 44 -21.92 -12.96 9.95
N GLU A 45 -22.80 -13.94 9.79
CA GLU A 45 -22.78 -15.18 10.59
C GLU A 45 -21.52 -16.01 10.28
N ALA A 46 -21.17 -16.18 9.00
CA ALA A 46 -19.97 -16.88 8.59
C ALA A 46 -18.70 -16.18 9.10
N ILE A 47 -18.66 -14.84 9.09
CA ILE A 47 -17.55 -14.07 9.66
C ILE A 47 -17.46 -14.25 11.18
N SER A 48 -18.55 -14.03 11.91
CA SER A 48 -18.56 -14.09 13.38
C SER A 48 -18.32 -15.50 13.94
N SER A 49 -18.68 -16.55 13.19
CA SER A 49 -18.40 -17.94 13.55
C SER A 49 -17.03 -18.44 13.09
N GLY A 50 -16.20 -17.58 12.46
CA GLY A 50 -14.85 -17.92 12.04
C GLY A 50 -14.78 -18.91 10.88
N GLN A 51 -15.79 -18.93 10.01
CA GLN A 51 -15.84 -19.83 8.84
C GLN A 51 -14.94 -19.34 7.69
N PHE A 52 -14.46 -18.10 7.74
CA PHE A 52 -13.54 -17.59 6.74
C PHE A 52 -12.20 -18.37 6.82
N PRO A 53 -11.68 -18.90 5.69
CA PRO A 53 -10.43 -19.64 5.71
C PRO A 53 -9.25 -18.71 5.99
N ILE A 54 -8.49 -18.97 7.04
CA ILE A 54 -7.29 -18.20 7.41
C ILE A 54 -6.05 -18.96 6.92
N ASN A 55 -5.50 -18.53 5.78
CA ASN A 55 -4.27 -19.07 5.22
C ASN A 55 -3.64 -18.08 4.23
N ILE A 56 -2.48 -18.45 3.65
CA ILE A 56 -1.75 -17.59 2.71
C ILE A 56 -2.52 -17.30 1.40
N TYR A 57 -3.36 -18.24 0.94
CA TYR A 57 -4.14 -18.07 -0.28
C TYR A 57 -5.26 -17.05 -0.09
N SER A 58 -6.03 -17.16 1.00
CA SER A 58 -7.07 -16.17 1.30
C SER A 58 -6.48 -14.80 1.60
N LEU A 59 -5.32 -14.71 2.27
CA LEU A 59 -4.60 -13.45 2.50
C LEU A 59 -4.21 -12.78 1.16
N SER A 60 -3.59 -13.55 0.26
CA SER A 60 -3.19 -13.07 -1.07
C SER A 60 -4.40 -12.62 -1.90
N ARG A 61 -5.50 -13.37 -1.84
CA ARG A 61 -6.74 -13.05 -2.54
C ARG A 61 -7.37 -11.76 -2.04
N VAL A 62 -7.53 -11.59 -0.73
CA VAL A 62 -8.06 -10.34 -0.13
C VAL A 62 -7.19 -9.16 -0.52
N MET A 63 -5.86 -9.29 -0.40
CA MET A 63 -4.92 -8.24 -0.77
C MET A 63 -5.10 -7.78 -2.22
N ARG A 64 -5.14 -8.72 -3.16
CA ARG A 64 -5.23 -8.40 -4.60
C ARG A 64 -6.58 -7.82 -4.99
N LEU A 65 -7.67 -8.38 -4.46
CA LEU A 65 -9.02 -7.86 -4.70
C LEU A 65 -9.19 -6.45 -4.11
N HIS A 66 -8.60 -6.16 -2.95
CA HIS A 66 -8.59 -4.81 -2.38
C HIS A 66 -7.94 -3.81 -3.34
N MET A 67 -6.74 -4.12 -3.86
CA MET A 67 -6.01 -3.22 -4.77
C MET A 67 -6.70 -3.02 -6.13
N LEU A 68 -7.51 -4.00 -6.57
CA LEU A 68 -8.34 -3.89 -7.77
C LEU A 68 -9.60 -3.06 -7.53
N ALA A 69 -10.19 -3.18 -6.34
CA ALA A 69 -11.42 -2.48 -5.98
C ALA A 69 -11.18 -0.98 -5.77
N PHE A 70 -10.14 -0.63 -5.01
CA PHE A 70 -9.96 0.72 -4.49
C PHE A 70 -8.72 1.42 -5.06
N PRO A 71 -8.85 2.67 -5.51
CA PRO A 71 -7.71 3.44 -5.97
C PRO A 71 -6.81 3.90 -4.80
N PHE A 72 -5.50 3.98 -5.03
CA PHE A 72 -4.61 4.78 -4.20
C PHE A 72 -4.74 6.25 -4.59
N GLU A 73 -5.09 7.15 -3.66
CA GLU A 73 -5.36 8.54 -4.00
C GLU A 73 -5.17 9.54 -2.83
N ASN A 74 -4.95 10.82 -3.16
CA ASN A 74 -4.88 11.93 -2.20
C ASN A 74 -5.82 13.09 -2.55
N ILE A 75 -6.92 12.82 -3.24
CA ILE A 75 -7.84 13.82 -3.82
C ILE A 75 -8.43 14.71 -2.74
N SER A 76 -8.83 14.15 -1.59
CA SER A 76 -9.42 14.94 -0.50
C SER A 76 -8.43 15.95 0.10
N MET A 77 -7.12 15.79 -0.06
CA MET A 77 -6.16 16.85 0.31
C MET A 77 -6.29 18.12 -0.53
N HIS A 78 -6.88 18.02 -1.73
CA HIS A 78 -6.86 19.08 -2.73
C HIS A 78 -8.25 19.59 -3.10
N TYR A 79 -9.24 18.71 -3.17
CA TYR A 79 -10.60 19.04 -3.64
C TYR A 79 -11.67 19.04 -2.56
N SER A 80 -11.32 18.79 -1.29
CA SER A 80 -12.26 18.97 -0.18
C SER A 80 -12.08 20.33 0.47
N ALA A 81 -13.09 20.80 1.20
CA ALA A 81 -13.01 22.04 1.97
C ALA A 81 -12.03 21.95 3.16
N ASP A 82 -11.81 20.77 3.73
CA ASP A 82 -10.95 20.58 4.92
C ASP A 82 -9.48 20.30 4.55
N HIS A 83 -9.23 19.90 3.31
CA HIS A 83 -7.91 19.50 2.81
C HIS A 83 -7.23 18.39 3.63
N GLN A 84 -8.02 17.52 4.24
CA GLN A 84 -7.52 16.39 5.02
C GLN A 84 -7.87 15.07 4.33
N MET A 85 -7.09 14.04 4.66
CA MET A 85 -7.49 12.65 4.45
C MET A 85 -8.04 12.13 5.77
N ASP A 86 -9.30 11.70 5.77
CA ASP A 86 -9.86 11.01 6.93
C ASP A 86 -9.20 9.65 7.09
N VAL A 87 -8.60 9.45 8.26
CA VAL A 87 -7.94 8.20 8.65
C VAL A 87 -8.61 7.55 9.87
N SER A 88 -9.77 8.04 10.29
CA SER A 88 -10.59 7.38 11.30
C SER A 88 -11.20 6.09 10.74
N HIS A 89 -11.49 5.12 11.62
CA HIS A 89 -12.10 3.86 11.17
C HIS A 89 -13.45 4.09 10.48
N GLU A 90 -14.31 4.95 11.02
CA GLU A 90 -15.62 5.25 10.42
C GLU A 90 -15.48 5.93 9.06
N GLY A 91 -14.65 6.98 8.99
CA GLY A 91 -14.44 7.72 7.74
C GLY A 91 -13.79 6.88 6.64
N ILE A 92 -12.80 6.05 6.99
CA ILE A 92 -12.20 5.10 6.05
C ILE A 92 -13.25 4.11 5.55
N TYR A 93 -14.05 3.51 6.44
CA TYR A 93 -15.06 2.55 6.03
C TYR A 93 -16.06 3.14 5.05
N ASP A 94 -16.58 4.33 5.36
CA ASP A 94 -17.55 5.03 4.52
C ASP A 94 -16.95 5.36 3.16
N ARG A 95 -15.74 5.92 3.15
CA ARG A 95 -15.03 6.29 1.93
C ARG A 95 -14.80 5.11 0.99
N PHE A 96 -14.38 3.96 1.51
CA PHE A 96 -14.08 2.79 0.67
C PHE A 96 -15.36 2.02 0.32
N VAL A 97 -16.16 1.66 1.31
CA VAL A 97 -17.27 0.70 1.12
C VAL A 97 -18.54 1.37 0.61
N LYS A 98 -18.90 2.55 1.15
CA LYS A 98 -20.11 3.27 0.73
C LYS A 98 -19.87 4.14 -0.50
N GLU A 99 -18.76 4.89 -0.52
CA GLU A 99 -18.48 5.86 -1.59
C GLU A 99 -17.64 5.29 -2.74
N ARG A 100 -17.10 4.06 -2.60
CA ARG A 100 -16.23 3.41 -3.60
C ARG A 100 -15.00 4.24 -3.99
N LYS A 101 -14.54 5.11 -3.09
CA LYS A 101 -13.32 5.89 -3.24
C LYS A 101 -12.12 5.12 -2.71
N GLY A 102 -10.97 5.78 -2.73
CA GLY A 102 -9.71 5.26 -2.27
C GLY A 102 -9.21 5.95 -1.00
N SER A 103 -7.91 5.81 -0.76
CA SER A 103 -7.12 6.67 0.13
C SER A 103 -5.64 6.46 -0.19
N TYR A 104 -4.77 7.20 0.49
CA TYR A 104 -3.33 6.96 0.50
C TYR A 104 -2.94 5.87 1.53
N CYS A 105 -1.66 5.74 1.86
CA CYS A 105 -1.10 4.65 2.67
C CYS A 105 -1.85 4.38 3.98
N PHE A 106 -2.13 5.42 4.77
CA PHE A 106 -2.79 5.27 6.07
C PHE A 106 -4.22 4.75 5.98
N GLY A 107 -5.01 5.23 5.01
CA GLY A 107 -6.37 4.73 4.81
C GLY A 107 -6.42 3.34 4.20
N GLN A 108 -5.57 3.08 3.20
CA GLN A 108 -5.45 1.78 2.53
C GLN A 108 -5.07 0.67 3.49
N ASN A 109 -3.94 0.83 4.18
CA ASN A 109 -3.45 -0.18 5.12
C ASN A 109 -4.24 -0.17 6.44
N GLY A 110 -4.85 0.96 6.83
CA GLY A 110 -5.76 1.03 7.97
C GLY A 110 -7.04 0.21 7.75
N LEU A 111 -7.69 0.35 6.59
CA LEU A 111 -8.83 -0.49 6.23
C LEU A 111 -8.43 -1.97 6.17
N MET A 112 -7.34 -2.27 5.46
CA MET A 112 -6.86 -3.64 5.31
C MET A 112 -6.56 -4.30 6.65
N LEU A 113 -5.88 -3.62 7.58
CA LEU A 113 -5.59 -4.16 8.91
C LEU A 113 -6.87 -4.62 9.61
N GLU A 114 -7.87 -3.75 9.65
CA GLU A 114 -9.11 -4.01 10.38
C GLU A 114 -9.98 -5.06 9.67
N MET A 115 -9.92 -5.15 8.34
CA MET A 115 -10.56 -6.24 7.59
C MET A 115 -9.86 -7.57 7.88
N LEU A 116 -8.52 -7.62 7.85
CA LEU A 116 -7.76 -8.83 8.20
C LEU A 116 -8.07 -9.30 9.63
N ARG A 117 -8.12 -8.39 10.60
CA ARG A 117 -8.54 -8.70 11.98
C ARG A 117 -9.97 -9.25 12.03
N GLY A 118 -10.89 -8.65 11.26
CA GLY A 118 -12.29 -9.07 11.19
C GLY A 118 -12.48 -10.46 10.57
N LEU A 119 -11.59 -10.84 9.65
CA LEU A 119 -11.53 -12.17 9.04
C LEU A 119 -10.80 -13.20 9.92
N GLY A 120 -10.24 -12.78 11.06
CA GLY A 120 -9.56 -13.63 12.03
C GLY A 120 -8.04 -13.75 11.86
N PHE A 121 -7.42 -13.02 10.94
CA PHE A 121 -5.96 -12.95 10.84
C PHE A 121 -5.35 -12.23 12.04
N ARG A 122 -4.19 -12.69 12.48
CA ARG A 122 -3.40 -12.03 13.52
C ARG A 122 -2.50 -11.00 12.85
N ALA A 123 -2.81 -9.72 13.03
CA ALA A 123 -2.13 -8.63 12.34
C ALA A 123 -2.01 -7.35 13.16
N TYR A 124 -0.96 -6.58 12.86
CA TYR A 124 -0.75 -5.21 13.34
C TYR A 124 0.02 -4.39 12.30
N THR A 125 0.00 -3.07 12.45
CA THR A 125 0.71 -2.13 11.57
C THR A 125 2.08 -1.80 12.10
N ALA A 126 3.07 -1.66 11.21
CA ALA A 126 4.42 -1.23 11.54
C ALA A 126 4.81 0.01 10.73
N ALA A 127 5.60 0.90 11.34
CA ALA A 127 5.93 2.19 10.77
C ALA A 127 7.07 2.11 9.76
N ALA A 128 6.94 2.82 8.65
CA ALA A 128 7.92 2.82 7.56
C ALA A 128 8.37 4.23 7.17
N ARG A 129 9.63 4.35 6.78
CA ARG A 129 10.25 5.53 6.18
C ARG A 129 10.44 5.31 4.71
N VAL A 130 9.77 6.12 3.90
CA VAL A 130 9.97 6.11 2.45
C VAL A 130 11.39 6.58 2.12
N ASN A 131 12.01 5.97 1.12
CA ASN A 131 13.23 6.45 0.49
C ASN A 131 12.89 7.02 -0.90
N SER A 132 13.18 8.29 -1.13
CA SER A 132 12.99 8.93 -2.43
C SER A 132 14.23 8.90 -3.33
N ALA A 133 15.35 8.37 -2.83
CA ALA A 133 16.59 8.33 -3.61
C ALA A 133 16.50 7.34 -4.78
N PRO A 134 17.05 7.68 -5.96
CA PRO A 134 17.24 6.75 -7.06
C PRO A 134 18.15 5.57 -6.68
N ALA A 135 18.08 4.48 -7.46
CA ALA A 135 19.01 3.36 -7.31
C ALA A 135 20.46 3.83 -7.42
N GLY A 136 21.33 3.35 -6.52
CA GLY A 136 22.76 3.70 -6.48
C GLY A 136 23.07 5.09 -5.91
N SER A 137 22.09 5.87 -5.47
CA SER A 137 22.29 7.15 -4.77
C SER A 137 22.23 6.96 -3.26
N PRO A 138 22.87 7.84 -2.45
CA PRO A 138 22.69 7.85 -1.01
C PRO A 138 21.21 7.95 -0.64
N TYR A 139 20.80 7.19 0.39
CA TYR A 139 19.40 7.15 0.82
C TYR A 139 18.91 8.52 1.28
N CYS A 140 17.67 8.82 0.91
CA CYS A 140 16.95 10.04 1.29
C CYS A 140 15.68 9.61 2.01
N TYR A 141 15.80 9.38 3.31
CA TYR A 141 14.70 8.90 4.16
C TYR A 141 13.76 10.03 4.55
N HIS A 142 12.46 9.74 4.46
CA HIS A 142 11.39 10.58 4.96
C HIS A 142 11.11 10.31 6.45
N ALA A 143 10.20 11.10 7.02
CA ALA A 143 9.59 10.77 8.31
C ALA A 143 8.81 9.45 8.25
N LEU A 144 8.38 8.94 9.42
CA LEU A 144 7.51 7.77 9.53
C LEU A 144 6.12 8.11 8.97
N THR A 145 6.00 8.03 7.64
CA THR A 145 4.89 8.54 6.83
C THR A 145 4.27 7.44 5.97
N HIS A 146 4.72 6.20 6.16
CA HIS A 146 4.14 5.01 5.57
C HIS A 146 3.94 3.95 6.66
N ILE A 147 3.02 3.02 6.41
CA ILE A 147 2.80 1.86 7.28
C ILE A 147 2.74 0.61 6.42
N VAL A 148 3.23 -0.50 6.96
CA VAL A 148 2.98 -1.84 6.44
C VAL A 148 2.19 -2.64 7.47
N ILE A 149 1.65 -3.79 7.07
CA ILE A 149 0.94 -4.70 7.96
C ILE A 149 1.78 -5.96 8.10
N LEU A 150 2.03 -6.37 9.34
CA LEU A 150 2.67 -7.64 9.66
C LEU A 150 1.57 -8.63 10.04
N VAL A 151 1.50 -9.76 9.32
CA VAL A 151 0.40 -10.73 9.39
C VAL A 151 0.94 -12.12 9.65
N GLN A 152 0.37 -12.84 10.62
CA GLN A 152 0.61 -14.28 10.84
C GLN A 152 -0.63 -15.06 10.38
N PRO A 153 -0.65 -15.62 9.16
CA PRO A 153 -1.84 -16.21 8.54
C PRO A 153 -2.07 -17.68 8.89
N PHE A 154 -1.45 -18.17 9.97
CA PHE A 154 -1.54 -19.55 10.43
C PHE A 154 -1.92 -19.59 11.91
N SER A 155 -2.76 -20.55 12.29
CA SER A 155 -3.18 -20.73 13.68
C SER A 155 -2.08 -21.33 14.56
N ASP A 156 -1.20 -22.14 13.97
CA ASP A 156 -0.19 -22.97 14.62
C ASP A 156 1.25 -22.61 14.24
N SER A 157 1.45 -21.49 13.53
CA SER A 157 2.76 -20.96 13.15
C SER A 157 2.86 -19.45 13.40
N ASN A 158 4.07 -18.98 13.74
CA ASN A 158 4.42 -17.57 13.85
C ASN A 158 5.11 -17.01 12.58
N GLU A 159 5.04 -17.74 11.47
CA GLU A 159 5.46 -17.21 10.17
C GLU A 159 4.69 -15.93 9.85
N THR A 160 5.46 -14.88 9.58
CA THR A 160 5.02 -13.51 9.45
C THR A 160 5.25 -13.03 8.04
N TYR A 161 4.23 -12.40 7.47
CA TYR A 161 4.23 -11.83 6.14
C TYR A 161 3.99 -10.33 6.21
N VAL A 162 4.72 -9.59 5.37
CA VAL A 162 4.48 -8.19 5.06
C VAL A 162 3.35 -8.10 4.04
N VAL A 163 2.32 -7.35 4.40
CA VAL A 163 1.23 -6.95 3.53
C VAL A 163 1.22 -5.43 3.44
N ASP A 164 1.07 -4.93 2.23
CA ASP A 164 0.98 -3.50 1.94
C ASP A 164 0.11 -3.34 0.70
N VAL A 165 -1.01 -2.63 0.84
CA VAL A 165 -1.90 -2.24 -0.26
C VAL A 165 -1.90 -0.73 -0.48
N GLY A 166 -1.00 -0.02 0.22
CA GLY A 166 -1.01 1.43 0.37
C GLY A 166 0.26 2.14 -0.12
N PHE A 167 1.22 1.47 -0.77
CA PHE A 167 2.42 2.15 -1.27
C PHE A 167 2.24 2.88 -2.62
N GLY A 168 1.16 2.59 -3.36
CA GLY A 168 0.89 3.16 -4.68
C GLY A 168 1.56 2.39 -5.82
N SER A 169 2.25 3.07 -6.74
CA SER A 169 2.60 2.51 -8.07
C SER A 169 3.55 1.32 -8.09
N SER A 170 4.31 1.15 -7.02
CA SER A 170 5.33 0.12 -6.88
C SER A 170 5.08 -0.78 -5.68
N CYS A 171 3.83 -0.85 -5.23
CA CYS A 171 3.41 -1.68 -4.12
C CYS A 171 3.60 -3.17 -4.41
N ILE A 172 3.84 -3.98 -3.37
CA ILE A 172 3.79 -5.44 -3.49
C ILE A 172 2.38 -5.87 -3.85
N THR A 173 2.23 -6.97 -4.60
CA THR A 173 0.92 -7.46 -5.08
C THR A 173 0.56 -8.83 -4.51
N ARG A 174 1.32 -9.28 -3.51
CA ARG A 174 1.12 -10.52 -2.76
C ARG A 174 1.87 -10.43 -1.42
N PRO A 175 1.47 -11.19 -0.40
CA PRO A 175 2.16 -11.20 0.88
C PRO A 175 3.63 -11.63 0.70
N LEU A 176 4.55 -10.90 1.31
CA LEU A 176 5.99 -11.18 1.26
C LEU A 176 6.43 -11.73 2.61
N LEU A 177 7.02 -12.93 2.63
CA LEU A 177 7.53 -13.51 3.87
C LEU A 177 8.56 -12.56 4.51
N LEU A 178 8.50 -12.36 5.82
CA LEU A 178 9.41 -11.49 6.60
C LEU A 178 10.80 -12.13 6.73
N SER A 179 11.50 -12.32 5.61
CA SER A 179 12.79 -13.01 5.53
C SER A 179 13.71 -12.27 4.57
N ASN A 180 14.98 -12.14 4.94
CA ASN A 180 16.04 -11.57 4.08
C ASN A 180 16.76 -12.64 3.25
N HIS A 181 16.22 -13.87 3.18
CA HIS A 181 16.81 -14.94 2.36
C HIS A 181 16.90 -14.50 0.89
N PRO A 182 18.03 -14.68 0.18
CA PRO A 182 18.22 -14.20 -1.19
C PRO A 182 17.17 -14.72 -2.19
N ASP A 183 16.64 -15.92 -1.96
CA ASP A 183 15.60 -16.54 -2.80
C ASP A 183 14.17 -16.10 -2.41
N ASN A 184 14.00 -15.34 -1.33
CA ASN A 184 12.70 -14.78 -0.93
C ASN A 184 12.35 -13.56 -1.80
N VAL A 185 12.08 -13.82 -3.07
CA VAL A 185 11.76 -12.83 -4.09
C VAL A 185 10.39 -13.10 -4.66
N ILE A 186 9.53 -12.09 -4.67
CA ILE A 186 8.20 -12.16 -5.28
C ILE A 186 8.15 -11.35 -6.57
N PHE A 187 7.26 -11.76 -7.49
CA PHE A 187 6.94 -10.94 -8.66
C PHE A 187 6.04 -9.76 -8.26
N GLY A 188 6.32 -8.59 -8.84
CA GLY A 188 5.50 -7.39 -8.69
C GLY A 188 4.24 -7.43 -9.55
N LEU A 189 3.89 -6.30 -10.17
CA LEU A 189 2.71 -6.21 -11.03
C LEU A 189 2.88 -6.99 -12.34
N SER A 190 4.11 -7.00 -12.87
CA SER A 190 4.50 -7.62 -14.14
C SER A 190 5.85 -8.34 -14.02
N GLU A 191 6.25 -9.03 -15.08
CA GLU A 191 7.57 -9.66 -15.18
C GLU A 191 8.75 -8.67 -15.10
N THR A 192 8.50 -7.36 -15.21
CA THR A 192 9.53 -6.32 -15.12
C THR A 192 9.80 -5.86 -13.69
N GLU A 193 9.06 -6.38 -12.71
CA GLU A 193 9.10 -5.94 -11.32
C GLU A 193 9.31 -7.14 -10.37
N ARG A 194 10.27 -7.06 -9.45
CA ARG A 194 10.41 -8.01 -8.34
C ARG A 194 10.55 -7.27 -7.02
N HIS A 195 10.16 -7.91 -5.93
CA HIS A 195 10.32 -7.36 -4.59
C HIS A 195 11.02 -8.36 -3.70
N ARG A 196 11.81 -7.84 -2.76
CA ARG A 196 12.46 -8.63 -1.70
C ARG A 196 12.55 -7.81 -0.43
N LEU A 197 12.84 -8.50 0.67
CA LEU A 197 13.28 -7.86 1.89
C LEU A 197 14.79 -8.01 2.03
N THR A 198 15.45 -6.94 2.43
CA THR A 198 16.81 -7.00 2.99
C THR A 198 16.77 -6.51 4.43
N ARG A 199 17.79 -6.85 5.21
CA ARG A 199 17.94 -6.37 6.58
C ARG A 199 19.33 -5.77 6.70
N SER A 200 19.40 -4.51 7.09
CA SER A 200 20.67 -3.82 7.28
C SER A 200 20.53 -2.68 8.28
N PRO A 201 21.64 -2.29 8.94
CA PRO A 201 21.68 -1.05 9.70
C PRO A 201 21.30 0.15 8.85
N ARG A 202 20.68 1.13 9.50
CA ARG A 202 20.51 2.46 8.93
C ARG A 202 21.86 3.15 8.73
N PRO A 203 22.21 3.62 7.51
CA PRO A 203 23.47 4.32 7.28
C PRO A 203 23.61 5.63 8.07
N ASP A 204 22.50 6.25 8.46
CA ASP A 204 22.44 7.47 9.25
C ASP A 204 22.22 7.21 10.76
N SER A 205 22.30 5.95 11.20
CA SER A 205 22.20 5.59 12.61
C SER A 205 23.39 6.13 13.40
N SER A 206 23.13 6.65 14.59
CA SER A 206 24.19 6.98 15.57
C SER A 206 24.60 5.77 16.42
N LEU A 207 23.91 4.64 16.28
CA LEU A 207 24.23 3.40 17.01
C LEU A 207 25.34 2.63 16.28
N SER A 208 26.29 2.09 17.05
CA SER A 208 27.33 1.16 16.57
C SER A 208 27.07 -0.25 17.10
N ASP A 209 27.49 -1.26 16.36
CA ASP A 209 27.35 -2.66 16.77
C ASP A 209 27.96 -2.91 18.16
N SER A 210 27.34 -3.79 18.92
CA SER A 210 27.91 -4.23 20.20
C SER A 210 29.12 -5.11 19.94
N GLN A 211 30.23 -4.84 20.64
CA GLN A 211 31.44 -5.67 20.55
C GLN A 211 31.30 -6.96 21.36
N ASP A 212 30.47 -6.93 22.40
CA ASP A 212 30.35 -8.00 23.40
C ASP A 212 29.04 -8.80 23.29
N LEU A 213 28.08 -8.30 22.50
CA LEU A 213 26.81 -8.97 22.22
C LEU A 213 26.70 -9.16 20.70
N GLU A 214 26.16 -10.30 20.25
CA GLU A 214 25.88 -10.55 18.82
C GLU A 214 24.75 -9.65 18.24
N SER A 215 24.41 -8.54 18.91
CA SER A 215 23.38 -7.59 18.50
C SER A 215 23.97 -6.52 17.58
N THR A 216 23.42 -6.43 16.37
CA THR A 216 23.71 -5.39 15.40
C THR A 216 22.91 -4.12 15.69
N ALA A 217 23.53 -2.97 15.45
CA ALA A 217 22.96 -1.69 15.80
C ALA A 217 21.98 -1.19 14.74
N GLY A 218 20.74 -0.95 15.16
CA GLY A 218 19.76 -0.23 14.35
C GLY A 218 19.45 -0.92 13.01
N GLU A 219 19.47 -2.25 13.00
CA GLU A 219 18.93 -3.02 11.88
C GLU A 219 17.45 -2.71 11.70
N GLN A 220 17.07 -2.63 10.42
CA GLN A 220 15.70 -2.45 10.00
C GLN A 220 15.45 -3.34 8.80
N TRP A 221 14.17 -3.64 8.57
CA TRP A 221 13.73 -4.27 7.34
C TRP A 221 13.66 -3.24 6.23
N ASN A 222 14.04 -3.65 5.04
CA ASN A 222 14.09 -2.82 3.84
C ASN A 222 13.26 -3.50 2.75
N LEU A 223 12.22 -2.85 2.25
CA LEU A 223 11.54 -3.31 1.04
C LEU A 223 12.26 -2.75 -0.17
N GLU A 224 12.82 -3.64 -0.99
CA GLU A 224 13.47 -3.27 -2.24
C GLU A 224 12.64 -3.73 -3.43
N ILE A 225 12.66 -2.90 -4.49
CA ILE A 225 12.08 -3.22 -5.78
C ILE A 225 13.16 -3.30 -6.84
N TRP A 226 13.15 -4.39 -7.59
CA TRP A 226 13.91 -4.55 -8.82
C TRP A 226 13.05 -4.16 -10.00
N HIS A 227 13.55 -3.26 -10.83
CA HIS A 227 12.88 -2.86 -12.06
C HIS A 227 13.77 -3.08 -13.28
N LYS A 228 13.24 -3.81 -14.27
CA LYS A 228 13.82 -3.93 -15.60
C LYS A 228 13.19 -2.93 -16.57
N LYS A 229 14.00 -2.02 -17.10
CA LYS A 229 13.59 -1.09 -18.16
C LYS A 229 13.54 -1.82 -19.51
N HIS A 230 12.69 -1.34 -20.42
CA HIS A 230 12.47 -1.96 -21.74
C HIS A 230 13.76 -2.20 -22.54
N GLU A 231 14.73 -1.30 -22.45
CA GLU A 231 15.98 -1.33 -23.23
C GLU A 231 17.15 -2.01 -22.49
N SER A 232 16.94 -2.47 -21.25
CA SER A 232 18.02 -3.01 -20.42
C SER A 232 18.03 -4.54 -20.44
N THR A 233 19.22 -5.13 -20.44
CA THR A 233 19.41 -6.59 -20.31
C THR A 233 19.15 -7.07 -18.88
N ASP A 234 19.40 -6.21 -17.88
CA ASP A 234 19.19 -6.47 -16.44
C ASP A 234 18.42 -5.32 -15.76
N GLY A 235 17.86 -5.56 -14.58
CA GLY A 235 17.20 -4.55 -13.77
C GLY A 235 18.06 -4.11 -12.59
N THR A 236 17.62 -3.04 -11.92
CA THR A 236 18.32 -2.52 -10.73
C THR A 236 17.42 -2.60 -9.50
N TRP A 237 18.00 -3.08 -8.40
CA TRP A 237 17.37 -3.01 -7.08
C TRP A 237 17.41 -1.57 -6.56
N ARG A 238 16.29 -1.13 -5.99
CA ARG A 238 16.15 0.16 -5.34
C ARG A 238 15.39 -0.02 -4.03
N LEU A 239 15.93 0.53 -2.95
CA LEU A 239 15.22 0.67 -1.68
C LEU A 239 13.98 1.56 -1.84
N GLN A 240 12.79 1.05 -1.51
CA GLN A 240 11.55 1.82 -1.51
C GLN A 240 11.30 2.46 -0.16
N PHE A 241 11.38 1.67 0.90
CA PHE A 241 11.19 2.12 2.27
C PHE A 241 11.80 1.12 3.24
N SER A 242 11.98 1.58 4.48
CA SER A 242 12.44 0.75 5.58
C SER A 242 11.50 0.82 6.77
N PHE A 243 11.33 -0.28 7.49
CA PHE A 243 10.42 -0.38 8.63
C PHE A 243 11.05 -1.17 9.79
N THR A 244 10.59 -0.89 11.00
CA THR A 244 10.88 -1.71 12.19
C THR A 244 9.69 -2.62 12.47
N GLU A 245 9.83 -3.54 13.42
CA GLU A 245 8.72 -4.40 13.85
C GLU A 245 7.88 -3.77 14.96
N ASP A 246 8.15 -2.50 15.32
CA ASP A 246 7.39 -1.81 16.34
C ASP A 246 5.98 -1.48 15.85
N GLU A 247 4.99 -1.79 16.69
CA GLU A 247 3.59 -1.50 16.37
C GLU A 247 3.36 0.01 16.28
N PHE A 248 2.76 0.44 15.17
CA PHE A 248 2.33 1.80 14.91
C PHE A 248 0.82 1.90 15.12
N SER A 249 0.40 2.68 16.10
CA SER A 249 -0.99 2.72 16.56
C SER A 249 -1.83 3.71 15.74
N GLN A 250 -3.15 3.65 15.93
CA GLN A 250 -4.08 4.61 15.32
C GLN A 250 -3.75 6.07 15.69
N THR A 251 -3.26 6.34 16.90
CA THR A 251 -2.88 7.69 17.32
C THR A 251 -1.68 8.20 16.51
N ASP A 252 -0.72 7.33 16.23
CA ASP A 252 0.44 7.66 15.40
C ASP A 252 0.03 7.88 13.94
N ILE A 253 -0.90 7.07 13.42
CA ILE A 253 -1.49 7.23 12.09
C ILE A 253 -2.19 8.59 11.95
N ILE A 254 -3.00 8.99 12.92
CA ILE A 254 -3.70 10.29 12.91
C ILE A 254 -2.68 11.44 12.85
N PHE A 255 -1.62 11.37 13.67
CA PHE A 255 -0.60 12.42 13.69
C PHE A 255 0.24 12.44 12.40
N GLY A 256 0.63 11.27 11.89
CA GLY A 256 1.34 11.13 10.62
C GLY A 256 0.52 11.66 9.44
N SER A 257 -0.77 11.31 9.39
CA SER A 257 -1.74 11.82 8.40
C SER A 257 -1.82 13.34 8.44
N PHE A 258 -2.00 13.92 9.63
CA PHE A 258 -2.04 15.36 9.83
C PHE A 258 -0.75 16.02 9.32
N GLY A 259 0.41 15.43 9.61
CA GLY A 259 1.70 15.88 9.11
C GLY A 259 1.75 15.91 7.57
N ILE A 260 1.35 14.83 6.90
CA ILE A 260 1.30 14.76 5.43
C ILE A 260 0.32 15.79 4.86
N CYS A 261 -0.85 15.96 5.49
CA CYS A 261 -1.91 16.83 4.98
C CYS A 261 -1.65 18.32 5.18
N ASN A 262 -0.78 18.71 6.13
CA ASN A 262 -0.63 20.11 6.55
C ASN A 262 0.80 20.66 6.40
N ARG A 263 1.81 19.82 6.23
CA ARG A 263 3.19 20.26 6.06
C ARG A 263 3.52 20.42 4.57
N PRO A 264 3.79 21.64 4.08
CA PRO A 264 4.41 21.81 2.77
C PRO A 264 5.77 21.11 2.78
N ASP A 265 5.91 20.11 1.93
CA ASP A 265 7.16 19.38 1.78
C ASP A 265 7.41 19.12 0.28
N PRO A 266 8.41 19.80 -0.32
CA PRO A 266 8.72 19.66 -1.74
C PRO A 266 9.30 18.30 -2.10
N THR A 267 9.70 17.49 -1.10
CA THR A 267 10.31 16.17 -1.31
C THR A 267 9.27 15.06 -1.42
N THR A 268 8.01 15.31 -1.06
CA THR A 268 6.89 14.38 -1.22
C THR A 268 5.89 14.88 -2.28
N PRO A 269 5.35 13.97 -3.10
CA PRO A 269 4.38 14.35 -4.13
C PRO A 269 3.02 14.80 -3.55
N PHE A 270 2.66 14.40 -2.32
CA PHE A 270 1.29 14.55 -1.83
C PHE A 270 0.81 15.99 -1.70
N TRP A 271 1.69 16.92 -1.32
CA TRP A 271 1.32 18.33 -1.15
C TRP A 271 1.28 19.10 -2.48
N ASN A 272 2.17 18.75 -3.42
CA ASN A 272 2.39 19.52 -4.65
C ASN A 272 1.69 18.92 -5.87
N SER A 273 1.06 17.76 -5.73
CA SER A 273 0.44 17.06 -6.85
C SER A 273 -0.72 16.19 -6.39
N ILE A 274 -1.65 15.98 -7.31
CA ILE A 274 -2.68 14.96 -7.17
C ILE A 274 -2.14 13.67 -7.76
N LEU A 275 -2.20 12.62 -6.96
CA LEU A 275 -1.84 11.27 -7.31
C LEU A 275 -3.12 10.44 -7.17
N CYS A 276 -3.50 9.77 -8.26
CA CYS A 276 -4.56 8.77 -8.23
C CYS A 276 -4.10 7.57 -9.07
N LEU A 277 -4.21 6.38 -8.52
CA LEU A 277 -3.74 5.15 -9.14
C LEU A 277 -4.73 4.03 -8.89
N LYS A 278 -5.03 3.22 -9.90
CA LYS A 278 -5.87 2.03 -9.75
C LYS A 278 -5.34 0.87 -10.58
N LEU A 279 -5.45 -0.33 -10.02
CA LEU A 279 -5.10 -1.56 -10.73
C LEU A 279 -6.31 -2.10 -11.49
N PHE A 280 -6.03 -2.73 -12.62
CA PHE A 280 -7.02 -3.37 -13.49
C PHE A 280 -6.49 -4.71 -13.98
N THR A 281 -7.39 -5.64 -14.25
CA THR A 281 -7.07 -6.95 -14.84
C THR A 281 -6.84 -6.82 -16.35
N ILE A 282 -5.89 -7.60 -16.87
CA ILE A 282 -5.75 -7.83 -18.31
C ILE A 282 -6.69 -8.98 -18.67
N ASP A 283 -7.82 -8.65 -19.27
CA ASP A 283 -8.88 -9.62 -19.59
C ASP A 283 -8.83 -10.01 -21.08
N ASN A 284 -8.60 -11.30 -21.36
CA ASN A 284 -8.64 -11.93 -22.68
C ASN A 284 -9.15 -13.38 -22.55
N GLU A 285 -9.30 -14.11 -23.67
CA GLU A 285 -9.84 -15.49 -23.65
C GLU A 285 -9.08 -16.45 -22.71
N GLU A 286 -7.77 -16.26 -22.53
CA GLU A 286 -6.93 -17.08 -21.65
C GLU A 286 -7.07 -16.67 -20.19
N THR A 287 -7.04 -15.37 -19.89
CA THR A 287 -7.04 -14.86 -18.51
C THR A 287 -8.44 -14.83 -17.89
N LEU A 288 -9.51 -14.76 -18.69
CA LEU A 288 -10.89 -14.79 -18.21
C LEU A 288 -11.25 -16.12 -17.51
N GLN A 289 -10.52 -17.19 -17.81
CA GLN A 289 -10.65 -18.49 -17.16
C GLN A 289 -10.07 -18.52 -15.74
N LEU A 290 -9.19 -17.57 -15.42
CA LEU A 290 -8.58 -17.42 -14.09
C LEU A 290 -9.51 -16.64 -13.16
N GLU A 291 -9.40 -16.90 -11.86
CA GLU A 291 -10.00 -16.05 -10.84
C GLU A 291 -9.51 -14.61 -11.01
N LYS A 292 -10.36 -13.61 -10.74
CA LYS A 292 -10.04 -12.19 -10.91
C LYS A 292 -8.73 -11.79 -10.21
N CYS A 293 -8.49 -12.33 -9.02
CA CYS A 293 -7.25 -12.10 -8.30
C CYS A 293 -6.03 -12.74 -8.97
N GLU A 294 -6.15 -13.82 -9.72
CA GLU A 294 -4.99 -14.48 -10.36
C GLU A 294 -4.61 -13.89 -11.71
N ARG A 295 -5.46 -13.01 -12.27
CA ARG A 295 -5.21 -12.40 -13.56
C ARG A 295 -3.98 -11.47 -13.54
N PRO A 296 -3.23 -11.41 -14.65
CA PRO A 296 -2.25 -10.34 -14.86
C PRO A 296 -2.92 -8.97 -14.75
N MET A 297 -2.18 -7.98 -14.26
CA MET A 297 -2.73 -6.65 -14.01
C MET A 297 -1.92 -5.56 -14.70
N TYR A 298 -2.57 -4.43 -14.95
CA TYR A 298 -1.95 -3.17 -15.30
C TYR A 298 -2.44 -2.08 -14.36
N ARG A 299 -1.83 -0.90 -14.43
CA ARG A 299 -2.24 0.26 -13.62
C ARG A 299 -2.53 1.46 -14.50
N ILE A 300 -3.55 2.23 -14.12
CA ILE A 300 -3.74 3.58 -14.64
C ILE A 300 -3.30 4.55 -13.54
N ILE A 301 -2.57 5.58 -13.93
CA ILE A 301 -2.00 6.57 -13.02
C ILE A 301 -2.35 7.96 -13.53
N LEU A 302 -2.85 8.79 -12.64
CA LEU A 302 -2.96 10.23 -12.78
C LEU A 302 -1.91 10.85 -11.88
N PHE A 303 -1.03 11.66 -12.48
CA PHE A 303 -0.06 12.46 -11.74
C PHE A 303 0.22 13.75 -12.51
N GLY A 304 0.15 14.87 -11.80
CA GLY A 304 0.37 16.19 -12.40
C GLY A 304 -0.68 16.52 -13.47
N LYS A 305 -0.26 16.47 -14.74
CA LYS A 305 -1.08 16.84 -15.92
C LYS A 305 -1.37 15.68 -16.88
N GLU A 306 -1.00 14.46 -16.50
CA GLU A 306 -1.14 13.29 -17.36
C GLU A 306 -1.96 12.20 -16.67
N VAL A 307 -2.75 11.49 -17.48
CA VAL A 307 -3.24 10.15 -17.18
C VAL A 307 -2.56 9.17 -18.12
N TRP A 308 -1.98 8.11 -17.59
CA TRP A 308 -1.33 7.09 -18.40
C TRP A 308 -1.59 5.68 -17.89
N LYS A 309 -1.58 4.74 -18.82
CA LYS A 309 -1.56 3.30 -18.55
C LYS A 309 -0.11 2.82 -18.46
N SER A 310 0.17 2.01 -17.46
CA SER A 310 1.44 1.29 -17.32
C SER A 310 1.16 -0.21 -17.30
N SER A 311 1.75 -0.93 -18.25
CA SER A 311 1.63 -2.37 -18.41
C SER A 311 3.01 -2.95 -18.74
N GLY A 312 3.61 -3.68 -17.79
CA GLY A 312 5.02 -4.07 -17.91
C GLY A 312 5.93 -2.84 -17.97
N ALA A 313 6.88 -2.84 -18.91
CA ALA A 313 7.75 -1.70 -19.16
C ALA A 313 7.11 -0.58 -19.99
N ASN A 314 5.89 -0.78 -20.50
CA ASN A 314 5.25 0.16 -21.41
C ASN A 314 4.50 1.25 -20.65
N LYS A 315 4.65 2.50 -21.12
CA LYS A 315 3.87 3.68 -20.71
C LYS A 315 3.07 4.17 -21.92
N GLU A 316 1.76 4.26 -21.78
CA GLU A 316 0.84 4.81 -22.80
C GLU A 316 0.08 5.99 -22.20
N ILE A 317 0.24 7.19 -22.77
CA ILE A 317 -0.53 8.36 -22.33
C ILE A 317 -1.96 8.21 -22.82
N LEU A 318 -2.91 8.20 -21.88
CA LEU A 318 -4.34 8.10 -22.17
C LEU A 318 -4.99 9.47 -22.33
N ARG A 319 -4.53 10.46 -21.54
CA ARG A 319 -5.10 11.82 -21.56
C ARG A 319 -4.10 12.84 -21.03
N ASN A 320 -3.99 13.97 -21.72
CA ASN A 320 -3.38 15.19 -21.20
C ASN A 320 -4.47 16.08 -20.60
N LEU A 321 -4.16 16.71 -19.47
CA LEU A 321 -5.10 17.47 -18.66
C LEU A 321 -4.68 18.94 -18.65
N GLU A 322 -5.56 19.83 -19.10
CA GLU A 322 -5.28 21.26 -19.24
C GLU A 322 -5.94 22.11 -18.16
N THR A 323 -7.08 21.65 -17.62
CA THR A 323 -7.86 22.36 -16.61
C THR A 323 -8.19 21.49 -15.40
N GLU A 324 -8.62 22.13 -14.31
CA GLU A 324 -9.11 21.42 -13.12
C GLU A 324 -10.34 20.57 -13.43
N LEU A 325 -11.25 21.08 -14.28
CA LEU A 325 -12.42 20.31 -14.73
C LEU A 325 -12.03 19.08 -15.55
N ASP A 326 -10.98 19.19 -16.39
CA ASP A 326 -10.47 18.02 -17.11
C ASP A 326 -9.89 16.98 -16.14
N ARG A 327 -9.19 17.42 -15.08
CA ARG A 327 -8.66 16.52 -14.05
C ARG A 327 -9.79 15.83 -13.29
N ILE A 328 -10.83 16.54 -12.87
CA ILE A 328 -12.01 15.96 -12.20
C ILE A 328 -12.72 14.95 -13.11
N ARG A 329 -12.93 15.29 -14.39
CA ARG A 329 -13.52 14.35 -15.37
C ARG A 329 -12.67 13.10 -15.53
N ALA A 330 -11.35 13.25 -15.64
CA ALA A 330 -10.44 12.12 -15.73
C ALA A 330 -10.45 11.24 -14.47
N ILE A 331 -10.59 11.83 -13.28
CA ILE A 331 -10.75 11.08 -12.03
C ILE A 331 -12.02 10.20 -12.09
N ARG A 332 -13.14 10.77 -12.54
CA ARG A 332 -14.40 10.03 -12.75
C ARG A 332 -14.23 8.92 -13.78
N ASP A 333 -13.73 9.26 -14.97
CA ASP A 333 -13.66 8.37 -16.13
C ASP A 333 -12.74 7.15 -15.89
N TYR A 334 -11.57 7.36 -15.27
CA TYR A 334 -10.52 6.34 -15.17
C TYR A 334 -10.43 5.65 -13.82
N PHE A 335 -10.94 6.25 -12.75
CA PHE A 335 -10.78 5.70 -11.39
C PHE A 335 -12.11 5.38 -10.71
N GLY A 336 -13.23 5.83 -11.29
CA GLY A 336 -14.58 5.57 -10.77
C GLY A 336 -14.88 6.31 -9.46
N ILE A 337 -14.13 7.38 -9.18
CA ILE A 337 -14.34 8.22 -7.99
C ILE A 337 -15.34 9.29 -8.35
N ASP A 338 -16.52 9.25 -7.74
CA ASP A 338 -17.54 10.27 -7.94
C ASP A 338 -17.11 11.60 -7.30
N MET A 339 -17.03 12.64 -8.13
CA MET A 339 -16.57 13.98 -7.78
C MET A 339 -17.44 15.00 -8.49
N LYS A 340 -17.79 16.07 -7.78
CA LYS A 340 -18.57 17.17 -8.34
C LYS A 340 -17.67 18.17 -9.03
N ASP A 341 -18.13 18.76 -10.13
CA ASP A 341 -17.36 19.78 -10.84
C ASP A 341 -17.17 21.03 -9.95
N GLU A 342 -18.11 21.30 -9.05
CA GLU A 342 -18.04 22.39 -8.07
C GLU A 342 -16.87 22.24 -7.07
N ASP A 343 -16.39 21.01 -6.83
CA ASP A 343 -15.28 20.76 -5.91
C ASP A 343 -13.96 21.38 -6.40
N ALA A 344 -13.88 21.75 -7.69
CA ALA A 344 -12.75 22.48 -8.28
C ALA A 344 -12.46 23.81 -7.57
N VAL A 345 -13.42 24.40 -6.87
CA VAL A 345 -13.19 25.64 -6.11
C VAL A 345 -12.17 25.46 -4.99
N HIS A 346 -12.08 24.25 -4.41
CA HIS A 346 -11.26 24.00 -3.23
C HIS A 346 -9.77 23.95 -3.53
N ILE A 347 -9.38 23.57 -4.75
CA ILE A 347 -7.95 23.50 -5.10
C ILE A 347 -7.36 24.88 -5.43
N VAL A 348 -8.20 25.90 -5.68
CA VAL A 348 -7.74 27.23 -6.11
C VAL A 348 -6.75 27.82 -5.10
N GLY A 349 -5.58 28.23 -5.59
CA GLY A 349 -4.50 28.80 -4.77
C GLY A 349 -3.61 27.78 -4.06
N ARG A 350 -3.87 26.47 -4.19
CA ARG A 350 -2.99 25.41 -3.67
C ARG A 350 -1.84 25.12 -4.63
N ALA A 351 -0.76 24.55 -4.10
CA ALA A 351 0.45 24.21 -4.87
C ALA A 351 0.18 23.23 -6.03
N ALA A 352 -0.82 22.34 -5.89
CA ALA A 352 -1.18 21.36 -6.91
C ALA A 352 -2.13 21.89 -8.01
N ALA A 353 -2.63 23.13 -7.85
CA ALA A 353 -3.57 23.73 -8.80
C ALA A 353 -2.93 23.99 -10.17
N TYR A 354 -3.71 23.89 -11.24
CA TYR A 354 -3.33 24.49 -12.51
C TYR A 354 -3.10 25.99 -12.34
N ILE A 355 -1.98 26.48 -12.86
CA ILE A 355 -1.76 27.92 -13.00
C ILE A 355 -2.81 28.41 -14.00
N ALA A 356 -3.68 29.30 -13.57
CA ALA A 356 -4.60 29.97 -14.48
C ALA A 356 -3.77 30.69 -15.55
N SER A 357 -4.02 30.35 -16.82
CA SER A 357 -3.54 31.16 -17.94
C SER A 357 -4.19 32.54 -17.77
N ASN A 358 -3.40 33.53 -17.35
CA ASN A 358 -3.85 34.93 -17.32
C ASN A 358 -4.22 35.43 -18.72
#